data_AF-A0A7R6SYZ2-F1
#
_entry.id   AF-A0A7R6SYZ2-F1
#
_cell.length_a   1.000
_cell.length_b   1.000
_cell.length_c   1.000
_cell.angle_alpha   90.00
_cell.angle_beta   90.00
_cell.angle_gamma   90.00
#
_symmetry.space_group_name_H-M   'P 1'
#
loop_
_entity.id
_entity.type
_entity.pdbx_description
1 polymer ?
#
loop_
_entity_poly.entity_id
_entity_poly.type
_entity_poly.pdbx_seq_one_letter_code
_entity_poly.pdbx_strand_id
1 'polypeptide(L)'
;MKFLKKLWKIIVNFYKKGLFTISAALSYYAMLAIFPFFIMLVYFSTVFFKKNLSVEKLDSILKLFPPSISQTIVTNIDKIILSGKVFSAISAVFIVYFSFRVFAVLERALSIIYNTKVERGFWIATLKSFVLFVLTAFGLLFLFLISSVIFVIKSKFETITIINSYYILLFLQVIIETLFFALSYKYMSHKKLKWKNVLVGGFVAAFLWEILKHIFGLYIASIKLYFLLYGSIGSIVLLMLWLYYSFLVYLLGAEISEDL
;
A
#
# COMPACT_ATOMS: atom_id res chain seq x y z
N MET A 1 2.24 -3.15 34.03
CA MET A 1 1.87 -4.58 33.82
C MET A 1 0.59 -4.83 33.01
N LYS A 2 -0.51 -4.07 33.18
CA LYS A 2 -1.78 -4.32 32.43
C LYS A 2 -1.67 -4.13 30.91
N PHE A 3 -0.90 -3.15 30.44
CA PHE A 3 -0.71 -2.86 29.01
C PHE A 3 0.07 -3.96 28.27
N LEU A 4 1.19 -4.42 28.84
CA LEU A 4 2.00 -5.53 28.30
C LEU A 4 1.19 -6.83 28.17
N LYS A 5 0.36 -7.17 29.16
CA LYS A 5 -0.54 -8.33 29.08
C LYS A 5 -1.57 -8.18 27.95
N LYS A 6 -2.07 -6.96 27.70
CA LYS A 6 -3.02 -6.69 26.62
C LYS A 6 -2.35 -6.82 25.24
N LEU A 7 -1.16 -6.24 25.06
CA LEU A 7 -0.37 -6.40 23.82
C LEU A 7 -0.03 -7.87 23.54
N TRP A 8 0.39 -8.61 24.56
CA TRP A 8 0.66 -10.03 24.42
C TRP A 8 -0.58 -10.81 23.97
N LYS A 9 -1.75 -10.53 24.56
CA LYS A 9 -3.01 -11.15 24.15
C LYS A 9 -3.34 -10.86 22.69
N ILE A 10 -3.16 -9.62 22.23
CA ILE A 10 -3.39 -9.22 20.83
C ILE A 10 -2.48 -10.03 19.89
N ILE A 11 -1.19 -10.15 20.19
CA ILE A 11 -0.24 -10.91 19.36
C ILE A 11 -0.61 -12.40 19.32
N VAL A 12 -0.99 -12.98 20.47
CA VAL A 12 -1.43 -14.38 20.54
C VAL A 12 -2.71 -14.60 19.73
N ASN A 13 -3.69 -13.70 19.83
CA ASN A 13 -4.90 -13.74 19.03
C ASN A 13 -4.59 -13.61 17.53
N PHE A 14 -3.69 -12.70 17.17
CA PHE A 14 -3.27 -12.47 15.81
C PHE A 14 -2.67 -13.73 15.17
N TYR A 15 -1.83 -14.45 15.93
CA TYR A 15 -1.28 -15.73 15.54
C TYR A 15 -2.37 -16.80 15.41
N LYS A 16 -3.24 -16.95 16.42
CA LYS A 16 -4.34 -17.94 16.43
C LYS A 16 -5.35 -17.74 15.29
N LYS A 17 -5.62 -16.50 14.91
CA LYS A 17 -6.50 -16.14 13.78
C LYS A 17 -5.83 -16.34 12.41
N GLY A 18 -4.57 -16.78 12.35
CA GLY A 18 -3.84 -17.05 11.11
C GLY A 18 -3.55 -15.79 10.30
N LEU A 19 -3.50 -14.62 10.94
CA LEU A 19 -3.42 -13.33 10.23
C LEU A 19 -2.07 -13.14 9.52
N PHE A 20 -0.98 -13.79 10.00
CA PHE A 20 0.28 -13.86 9.26
C PHE A 20 0.13 -14.53 7.89
N THR A 21 -0.54 -15.68 7.84
CA THR A 21 -0.81 -16.41 6.59
C THR A 21 -1.72 -15.60 5.66
N ILE A 22 -2.71 -14.90 6.23
CA ILE A 22 -3.61 -14.03 5.46
C ILE A 22 -2.85 -12.83 4.88
N SER A 23 -1.94 -12.20 5.63
CA SER A 23 -1.06 -11.14 5.10
C SER A 23 -0.17 -11.62 3.97
N ALA A 24 0.33 -12.86 4.02
CA ALA A 24 1.10 -13.46 2.93
C ALA A 24 0.23 -13.71 1.68
N ALA A 25 -1.02 -14.16 1.86
CA ALA A 25 -1.95 -14.30 0.75
C ALA A 25 -2.31 -12.94 0.12
N LEU A 26 -2.54 -11.91 0.94
CA LEU A 26 -2.79 -10.54 0.49
C LEU A 26 -1.61 -9.99 -0.31
N SER A 27 -0.38 -10.16 0.17
CA SER A 27 0.81 -9.70 -0.53
C SER A 27 1.00 -10.41 -1.87
N TYR A 28 0.73 -11.72 -1.93
CA TYR A 28 0.75 -12.48 -3.18
C TYR A 28 -0.26 -11.96 -4.21
N TYR A 29 -1.54 -11.80 -3.83
CA TYR A 29 -2.56 -11.29 -4.76
C TYR A 29 -2.28 -9.84 -5.17
N ALA A 30 -1.79 -9.00 -4.25
CA ALA A 30 -1.40 -7.64 -4.57
C ALA A 30 -0.22 -7.61 -5.55
N MET A 31 0.78 -8.47 -5.35
CA MET A 31 1.92 -8.60 -6.26
C MET A 31 1.48 -8.98 -7.68
N LEU A 32 0.52 -9.89 -7.81
CA LEU A 32 -0.04 -10.29 -9.11
C LEU A 32 -0.86 -9.18 -9.77
N ALA A 33 -1.48 -8.28 -9.00
CA ALA A 33 -2.20 -7.11 -9.54
C ALA A 33 -1.24 -6.01 -10.04
N ILE A 34 -0.08 -5.86 -9.38
CA ILE A 34 0.88 -4.79 -9.62
C ILE A 34 1.48 -4.84 -11.04
N PHE A 35 1.81 -6.02 -11.55
CA PHE A 35 2.40 -6.16 -12.89
C PHE A 35 1.45 -5.66 -14.01
N PRO A 36 0.23 -6.20 -14.14
CA PRO A 36 -0.81 -5.68 -15.04
C PRO A 36 -1.08 -4.18 -14.84
N PHE A 37 -1.09 -3.71 -13.58
CA PHE A 37 -1.28 -2.30 -13.28
C PHE A 37 -0.22 -1.42 -13.93
N PHE A 38 1.05 -1.82 -13.91
CA PHE A 38 2.12 -1.06 -14.54
C PHE A 38 2.04 -1.04 -16.06
N ILE A 39 1.72 -2.17 -16.69
CA ILE A 39 1.51 -2.23 -18.15
C ILE A 39 0.40 -1.25 -18.54
N MET A 40 -0.69 -1.23 -17.77
CA MET A 40 -1.81 -0.33 -18.00
C MET A 40 -1.41 1.14 -17.79
N LEU A 41 -0.61 1.46 -16.77
CA LEU A 41 -0.10 2.81 -16.49
C LEU A 41 0.77 3.32 -17.66
N VAL A 42 1.66 2.49 -18.18
CA VAL A 42 2.50 2.81 -19.34
C VAL A 42 1.65 2.98 -20.60
N TYR A 43 0.68 2.11 -20.82
CA TYR A 43 -0.24 2.27 -21.96
C TYR A 43 -1.02 3.59 -21.87
N PHE A 44 -1.63 3.90 -20.73
CA PHE A 44 -2.36 5.15 -20.58
C PHE A 44 -1.45 6.37 -20.70
N SER A 45 -0.22 6.33 -20.20
CA SER A 45 0.72 7.44 -20.42
C SER A 45 0.94 7.67 -21.92
N THR A 46 1.16 6.61 -22.73
CA THR A 46 1.33 6.74 -24.20
C THR A 46 0.12 7.31 -24.90
N VAL A 47 -1.09 7.00 -24.44
CA VAL A 47 -2.35 7.52 -24.99
C VAL A 47 -2.56 8.99 -24.60
N PHE A 48 -2.35 9.35 -23.33
CA PHE A 48 -2.62 10.71 -22.82
C PHE A 48 -1.58 11.74 -23.24
N PHE A 49 -0.29 11.39 -23.23
CA PHE A 49 0.79 12.32 -23.59
C PHE A 49 1.07 12.40 -25.11
N LYS A 50 0.31 11.64 -25.93
CA LYS A 50 0.60 11.35 -27.34
C LYS A 50 2.03 10.79 -27.53
N LYS A 51 2.38 10.37 -28.75
CA LYS A 51 3.61 9.64 -29.15
C LYS A 51 4.97 10.29 -28.76
N ASN A 52 4.98 11.40 -28.01
CA ASN A 52 6.14 12.12 -27.48
C ASN A 52 6.58 11.67 -26.07
N LEU A 53 6.21 10.47 -25.64
CA LEU A 53 6.87 9.80 -24.52
C LEU A 53 8.22 9.28 -25.00
N SER A 54 9.23 10.14 -24.93
CA SER A 54 10.62 9.70 -25.01
C SER A 54 10.89 8.68 -23.90
N VAL A 55 11.73 7.69 -24.19
CA VAL A 55 12.22 6.71 -23.21
C VAL A 55 12.75 7.40 -21.94
N GLU A 56 13.28 8.62 -22.08
CA GLU A 56 13.73 9.48 -20.97
C GLU A 56 12.63 9.92 -19.99
N LYS A 57 11.40 10.21 -20.47
CA LYS A 57 10.27 10.54 -19.58
C LYS A 57 9.75 9.31 -18.85
N LEU A 58 9.82 8.15 -19.51
CA LEU A 58 9.49 6.86 -18.89
C LEU A 58 10.53 6.46 -17.85
N ASP A 59 11.82 6.72 -18.09
CA ASP A 59 12.89 6.42 -17.14
C ASP A 59 12.66 7.07 -15.76
N SER A 60 12.14 8.31 -15.75
CA SER A 60 11.79 9.01 -14.50
C SER A 60 10.64 8.34 -13.72
N ILE A 61 9.64 7.79 -14.43
CA ILE A 61 8.52 7.06 -13.83
C ILE A 61 8.97 5.65 -13.42
N LEU A 62 9.79 5.01 -14.25
CA LEU A 62 10.28 3.65 -14.06
C LEU A 62 11.27 3.53 -12.89
N LYS A 63 11.98 4.60 -12.57
CA LYS A 63 12.81 4.72 -11.34
C LYS A 63 12.00 4.66 -10.05
N LEU A 64 10.70 4.92 -10.10
CA LEU A 64 9.81 4.76 -8.94
C LEU A 64 9.44 3.29 -8.69
N PHE A 65 9.82 2.38 -9.60
CA PHE A 65 9.46 0.97 -9.54
C PHE A 65 10.68 0.07 -9.30
N PRO A 66 10.48 -1.14 -8.75
CA PRO A 66 11.53 -2.14 -8.64
C PRO A 66 12.24 -2.37 -10.00
N PRO A 67 13.58 -2.48 -10.02
CA PRO A 67 14.39 -2.69 -11.23
C PRO A 67 13.88 -3.77 -12.18
N SER A 68 13.33 -4.86 -11.65
CA SER A 68 12.76 -5.97 -12.42
C SER A 68 11.58 -5.54 -13.28
N ILE A 69 10.71 -4.72 -12.69
CA ILE A 69 9.48 -4.24 -13.32
C ILE A 69 9.87 -3.20 -14.37
N SER A 70 10.78 -2.28 -14.04
CA SER A 70 11.25 -1.28 -14.99
C SER A 70 11.97 -1.90 -16.17
N GLN A 71 12.89 -2.84 -15.96
CA GLN A 71 13.57 -3.56 -17.04
C GLN A 71 12.60 -4.34 -17.93
N THR A 72 11.61 -5.02 -17.34
CA THR A 72 10.61 -5.78 -18.10
C THR A 72 9.76 -4.84 -18.97
N ILE A 73 9.39 -3.68 -18.45
CA ILE A 73 8.63 -2.67 -19.20
C ILE A 73 9.48 -2.10 -20.33
N VAL A 74 10.73 -1.69 -20.07
CA VAL A 74 11.63 -1.10 -21.07
C VAL A 74 11.91 -2.08 -22.20
N THR A 75 12.26 -3.33 -21.87
CA THR A 75 12.57 -4.36 -22.87
C THR A 75 11.38 -4.76 -23.74
N ASN A 76 10.16 -4.55 -23.25
CA ASN A 76 8.93 -4.88 -23.98
C ASN A 76 8.16 -3.64 -24.42
N ILE A 77 8.75 -2.44 -24.32
CA ILE A 77 7.99 -1.20 -24.51
C ILE A 77 7.44 -1.07 -25.93
N ASP A 78 8.22 -1.49 -26.93
CA ASP A 78 7.78 -1.48 -28.33
C ASP A 78 6.62 -2.46 -28.56
N LYS A 79 6.64 -3.62 -27.91
CA LYS A 79 5.53 -4.59 -27.96
C LYS A 79 4.30 -4.06 -27.25
N ILE A 80 4.47 -3.39 -26.11
CA ILE A 80 3.40 -2.73 -25.35
C ILE A 80 2.81 -1.58 -26.15
N ILE A 81 3.59 -0.84 -26.95
CA ILE A 81 3.10 0.25 -27.80
C ILE A 81 2.37 -0.30 -29.04
N LEU A 82 2.96 -1.29 -29.73
CA LEU A 82 2.42 -1.84 -30.98
C LEU A 82 1.17 -2.71 -30.75
N SER A 83 1.15 -3.50 -29.68
CA SER A 83 0.02 -4.38 -29.31
C SER A 83 -0.80 -3.84 -28.13
N GLY A 84 -0.66 -2.54 -27.82
CA GLY A 84 -1.09 -1.94 -26.56
C GLY A 84 -2.56 -2.07 -26.23
N LYS A 85 -3.45 -2.09 -27.23
CA LYS A 85 -4.89 -2.29 -27.01
C LYS A 85 -5.19 -3.67 -26.41
N VAL A 86 -4.58 -4.73 -26.94
CA VAL A 86 -4.81 -6.12 -26.48
C VAL A 86 -4.16 -6.34 -25.11
N PHE A 87 -2.89 -5.93 -24.95
CA PHE A 87 -2.20 -6.05 -23.67
C PHE A 87 -2.86 -5.22 -22.56
N SER A 88 -3.37 -4.02 -22.88
CA SER A 88 -4.12 -3.18 -21.93
C SER A 88 -5.45 -3.82 -21.55
N ALA A 89 -6.20 -4.39 -22.51
CA ALA A 89 -7.45 -5.09 -22.22
C ALA A 89 -7.23 -6.31 -21.32
N ILE A 90 -6.21 -7.14 -21.62
CA ILE A 90 -5.84 -8.28 -20.77
C ILE A 90 -5.41 -7.78 -19.39
N SER A 91 -4.58 -6.74 -19.33
CA SER A 91 -4.13 -6.15 -18.07
C SER A 91 -5.32 -5.66 -17.23
N ALA A 92 -6.30 -4.99 -17.83
CA ALA A 92 -7.50 -4.54 -17.14
C ALA A 92 -8.27 -5.71 -16.50
N VAL A 93 -8.45 -6.82 -17.24
CA VAL A 93 -9.10 -8.04 -16.71
C VAL A 93 -8.32 -8.60 -15.52
N PHE A 94 -6.99 -8.69 -15.64
CA PHE A 94 -6.13 -9.20 -14.58
C PHE A 94 -6.12 -8.30 -13.34
N ILE A 95 -6.06 -6.97 -13.51
CA ILE A 95 -6.14 -6.01 -12.41
C ILE A 95 -7.47 -6.18 -11.68
N VAL A 96 -8.59 -6.19 -12.41
CA VAL A 96 -9.92 -6.37 -11.81
C VAL A 96 -9.99 -7.68 -11.03
N TYR A 97 -9.53 -8.78 -11.63
CA TYR A 97 -9.53 -10.09 -10.99
C TYR A 97 -8.67 -10.13 -9.71
N PHE A 98 -7.41 -9.70 -9.78
CA PHE A 98 -6.53 -9.77 -8.61
C PHE A 98 -6.87 -8.75 -7.53
N SER A 99 -7.35 -7.57 -7.93
CA SER A 99 -7.85 -6.57 -6.97
C SER A 99 -9.04 -7.15 -6.21
N PHE A 100 -9.99 -7.77 -6.91
CA PHE A 100 -11.11 -8.46 -6.29
C PHE A 100 -10.65 -9.56 -5.31
N ARG A 101 -9.61 -10.33 -5.65
CA ARG A 101 -9.02 -11.33 -4.73
C ARG A 101 -8.42 -10.67 -3.48
N VAL A 102 -7.69 -9.57 -3.63
CA VAL A 102 -7.16 -8.80 -2.48
C VAL A 102 -8.31 -8.35 -1.57
N PHE A 103 -9.35 -7.72 -2.12
CA PHE A 103 -10.50 -7.25 -1.33
C PHE A 103 -11.26 -8.41 -0.68
N ALA A 104 -11.50 -9.51 -1.39
CA ALA A 104 -12.18 -10.68 -0.83
C ALA A 104 -11.44 -11.29 0.36
N VAL A 105 -10.10 -11.38 0.27
CA VAL A 105 -9.26 -11.88 1.36
C VAL A 105 -9.21 -10.88 2.51
N LEU A 106 -9.13 -9.59 2.21
CA LEU A 106 -9.10 -8.52 3.21
C LEU A 106 -10.41 -8.46 4.00
N GLU A 107 -11.55 -8.53 3.32
CA GLU A 107 -12.87 -8.59 3.94
C GLU A 107 -13.00 -9.84 4.83
N ARG A 108 -12.58 -11.00 4.33
CA ARG A 108 -12.53 -12.23 5.15
C ARG A 108 -11.66 -12.05 6.40
N ALA A 109 -10.50 -11.41 6.26
CA ALA A 109 -9.60 -11.13 7.38
C ALA A 109 -10.29 -10.24 8.43
N LEU A 110 -10.94 -9.17 7.99
CA LEU A 110 -11.69 -8.27 8.88
C LEU A 110 -12.88 -8.97 9.53
N SER A 111 -13.60 -9.84 8.82
CA SER A 111 -14.66 -10.66 9.41
C SER A 111 -14.16 -11.62 10.48
N ILE A 112 -12.99 -12.23 10.28
CA ILE A 112 -12.32 -13.06 11.31
C ILE A 112 -11.92 -12.20 12.51
N ILE A 113 -11.36 -11.01 12.28
CA ILE A 113 -10.95 -10.09 13.34
C ILE A 113 -12.15 -9.66 14.18
N TYR A 114 -13.20 -9.14 13.53
CA TYR A 114 -14.39 -8.58 14.17
C TYR A 114 -15.44 -9.61 14.58
N ASN A 115 -15.20 -10.89 14.30
CA ASN A 115 -16.10 -12.00 14.55
C ASN A 115 -17.50 -11.77 13.95
N THR A 116 -17.55 -11.31 12.70
CA THR A 116 -18.79 -11.07 11.96
C THR A 116 -18.98 -12.09 10.86
N LYS A 117 -20.24 -12.46 10.61
CA LYS A 117 -20.59 -13.20 9.41
C LYS A 117 -20.48 -12.27 8.21
N VAL A 118 -19.96 -12.79 7.10
CA VAL A 118 -19.98 -12.09 5.82
C VAL A 118 -21.44 -12.08 5.35
N GLU A 119 -22.21 -11.04 5.70
CA GLU A 119 -23.62 -10.91 5.34
C GLU A 119 -23.83 -9.92 4.17
N ARG A 120 -24.27 -10.48 3.03
CA ARG A 120 -24.93 -9.86 1.85
C ARG A 120 -24.08 -9.15 0.78
N GLY A 121 -24.51 -9.38 -0.48
CA GLY A 121 -24.30 -8.50 -1.64
C GLY A 121 -22.86 -8.14 -1.95
N PHE A 122 -22.01 -9.15 -2.16
CA PHE A 122 -20.57 -9.04 -2.46
C PHE A 122 -20.24 -7.77 -3.27
N TRP A 123 -20.96 -7.51 -4.36
CA TRP A 123 -20.64 -6.43 -5.28
C TRP A 123 -20.82 -5.01 -4.70
N ILE A 124 -21.88 -4.72 -3.94
CA ILE A 124 -22.20 -3.33 -3.54
C ILE A 124 -21.36 -2.89 -2.34
N ALA A 125 -21.17 -3.79 -1.37
CA ALA A 125 -20.33 -3.52 -0.20
C ALA A 125 -18.85 -3.37 -0.61
N THR A 126 -18.36 -4.27 -1.46
CA THR A 126 -16.98 -4.22 -1.97
C THR A 126 -16.72 -2.96 -2.80
N LEU A 127 -17.67 -2.51 -3.65
CA LEU A 127 -17.47 -1.29 -4.46
C LEU A 127 -17.37 -0.03 -3.59
N LYS A 128 -18.21 0.09 -2.55
CA LYS A 128 -18.18 1.24 -1.65
C LYS A 128 -16.89 1.30 -0.84
N SER A 129 -16.43 0.15 -0.33
CA SER A 129 -15.13 0.03 0.34
C SER A 129 -13.96 0.30 -0.60
N PHE A 130 -14.05 -0.15 -1.86
CA PHE A 130 -13.05 0.13 -2.90
C PHE A 130 -12.91 1.62 -3.18
N VAL A 131 -14.03 2.32 -3.41
CA VAL A 131 -14.03 3.76 -3.70
C VAL A 131 -13.45 4.55 -2.52
N LEU A 132 -13.81 4.20 -1.29
CA LEU A 132 -13.24 4.82 -0.09
C LEU A 132 -11.74 4.58 0.04
N PHE A 133 -11.29 3.34 -0.19
CA PHE A 133 -9.87 2.98 -0.15
C PHE A 133 -9.06 3.72 -1.22
N VAL A 134 -9.57 3.78 -2.46
CA VAL A 134 -8.90 4.47 -3.57
C VAL A 134 -8.83 5.98 -3.33
N LEU A 135 -9.95 6.62 -2.95
CA LEU A 135 -9.97 8.07 -2.69
C LEU A 135 -8.98 8.46 -1.58
N THR A 136 -8.92 7.67 -0.52
CA THR A 136 -8.01 7.94 0.59
C THR A 136 -6.55 7.59 0.27
N ALA A 137 -6.29 6.53 -0.49
CA ALA A 137 -4.95 6.21 -1.00
C ALA A 137 -4.41 7.31 -1.94
N PHE A 138 -5.24 7.83 -2.84
CA PHE A 138 -4.88 8.99 -3.67
C PHE A 138 -4.64 10.24 -2.82
N GLY A 139 -5.45 10.48 -1.80
CA GLY A 139 -5.22 11.56 -0.82
C GLY A 139 -3.86 11.43 -0.12
N LEU A 140 -3.52 10.23 0.35
CA LEU A 140 -2.23 9.94 0.99
C LEU A 140 -1.04 10.13 0.03
N LEU A 141 -1.14 9.64 -1.20
CA LEU A 141 -0.12 9.85 -2.23
C LEU A 141 0.08 11.33 -2.54
N PHE A 142 -1.01 12.09 -2.64
CA PHE A 142 -0.95 13.53 -2.88
C PHE A 142 -0.22 14.27 -1.75
N LEU A 143 -0.52 13.92 -0.49
CA LEU A 143 0.14 14.52 0.67
C LEU A 143 1.60 14.12 0.80
N PHE A 144 1.94 12.87 0.47
CA PHE A 144 3.31 12.40 0.39
C PHE A 144 4.13 13.15 -0.68
N LEU A 145 3.52 13.43 -1.83
CA LEU A 145 4.17 14.22 -2.87
C LEU A 145 4.42 15.66 -2.41
N ILE A 146 3.45 16.27 -1.73
CA ILE A 146 3.62 17.60 -1.13
C ILE A 146 4.75 17.59 -0.10
N SER A 147 4.80 16.61 0.81
CA SER A 147 5.85 16.54 1.84
C SER A 147 7.23 16.31 1.22
N SER A 148 7.33 15.47 0.19
CA SER A 148 8.56 15.22 -0.56
C SER A 148 9.06 16.48 -1.28
N VAL A 149 8.17 17.25 -1.90
CA VAL A 149 8.51 18.52 -2.55
C VAL A 149 9.03 19.53 -1.52
N ILE A 150 8.39 19.64 -0.36
CA ILE A 150 8.83 20.54 0.71
C ILE A 150 10.21 20.12 1.26
N PHE A 151 10.45 18.81 1.41
CA PHE A 151 11.75 18.30 1.83
C PHE A 151 12.87 18.65 0.84
N VAL A 152 12.61 18.49 -0.47
CA VAL A 152 13.59 18.85 -1.52
C VAL A 152 13.86 20.36 -1.53
N ILE A 153 12.83 21.19 -1.37
CA ILE A 153 13.00 22.65 -1.25
C ILE A 153 13.85 22.99 -0.03
N LYS A 154 13.58 22.36 1.12
CA LYS A 154 14.39 22.53 2.35
C LYS A 154 15.87 22.17 2.13
N SER A 155 16.15 21.08 1.44
CA SER A 155 17.53 20.66 1.16
C SER A 155 18.30 21.60 0.23
N LYS A 156 17.60 22.44 -0.54
CA LYS A 156 18.21 23.41 -1.46
C LYS A 156 18.33 24.82 -0.87
N PHE A 157 17.52 25.16 0.13
CA PHE A 157 17.48 26.48 0.75
C PHE A 157 17.65 26.35 2.27
N GLU A 158 18.91 26.24 2.71
CA GLU A 158 19.29 26.00 4.12
C GLU A 158 18.88 27.14 5.08
N THR A 159 18.54 28.33 4.59
CA THR A 159 18.32 29.55 5.38
C THR A 159 16.89 29.84 5.82
N ILE A 160 15.90 29.01 5.42
CA ILE A 160 14.51 29.24 5.79
C ILE A 160 14.19 28.41 7.05
N THR A 161 13.46 28.99 8.01
CA THR A 161 12.98 28.42 9.28
C THR A 161 11.98 27.25 9.11
N ILE A 162 12.33 26.26 8.29
CA ILE A 162 11.51 25.10 7.86
C ILE A 162 11.60 23.93 8.89
N ILE A 163 12.37 24.09 9.96
CA ILE A 163 12.48 23.03 10.99
C ILE A 163 11.11 22.80 11.66
N ASN A 164 10.36 23.86 11.99
CA ASN A 164 9.00 23.72 12.53
C ASN A 164 8.01 23.13 11.52
N SER A 165 8.10 23.49 10.23
CA SER A 165 7.16 22.99 9.22
C SER A 165 7.35 21.51 8.93
N TYR A 166 8.56 20.95 9.05
CA TYR A 166 8.78 19.50 8.89
C TYR A 166 8.03 18.67 9.95
N TYR A 167 8.16 19.03 11.23
CA TYR A 167 7.45 18.31 12.30
C TYR A 167 5.93 18.47 12.20
N ILE A 168 5.46 19.66 11.77
CA ILE A 168 4.04 19.89 11.49
C ILE A 168 3.55 18.97 10.36
N LEU A 169 4.32 18.83 9.28
CA LEU A 169 3.97 17.95 8.16
C LEU A 169 3.97 16.48 8.53
N LEU A 170 4.96 16.01 9.29
CA LEU A 170 4.98 14.64 9.82
C LEU A 170 3.78 14.39 10.73
N PHE A 171 3.46 15.32 11.62
CA PHE A 171 2.31 15.21 12.50
C PHE A 171 1.00 15.15 11.70
N LEU A 172 0.86 16.01 10.68
CA LEU A 172 -0.27 16.02 9.79
C LEU A 172 -0.38 14.72 8.98
N GLN A 173 0.75 14.16 8.53
CA GLN A 173 0.82 12.88 7.85
C GLN A 173 0.31 11.75 8.75
N VAL A 174 0.76 11.66 10.01
CA VAL A 174 0.29 10.65 10.96
C VAL A 174 -1.21 10.80 11.24
N ILE A 175 -1.73 12.03 11.33
CA ILE A 175 -3.17 12.27 11.48
C ILE A 175 -3.95 11.71 10.29
N ILE A 176 -3.47 11.96 9.08
CA ILE A 176 -4.18 11.56 7.87
C ILE A 176 -4.09 10.04 7.68
N GLU A 177 -2.94 9.43 7.95
CA GLU A 177 -2.79 7.97 7.99
C GLU A 177 -3.71 7.35 9.05
N THR A 178 -3.81 7.97 10.24
CA THR A 178 -4.73 7.55 11.30
C THR A 178 -6.17 7.57 10.81
N LEU A 179 -6.59 8.67 10.18
CA LEU A 179 -7.92 8.80 9.62
C LEU A 179 -8.17 7.80 8.50
N PHE A 180 -7.18 7.55 7.64
CA PHE A 180 -7.27 6.54 6.58
C PHE A 180 -7.54 5.15 7.16
N PHE A 181 -6.68 4.67 8.06
CA PHE A 181 -6.86 3.36 8.68
C PHE A 181 -8.19 3.30 9.44
N ALA A 182 -8.53 4.34 10.20
CA ALA A 182 -9.79 4.43 10.92
C ALA A 182 -11.01 4.33 10.00
N LEU A 183 -11.07 5.13 8.94
CA LEU A 183 -12.18 5.09 7.97
C LEU A 183 -12.23 3.73 7.28
N SER A 184 -11.08 3.15 6.92
CA SER A 184 -11.03 1.82 6.33
C SER A 184 -11.64 0.76 7.25
N TYR A 185 -11.25 0.72 8.53
CA TYR A 185 -11.80 -0.23 9.49
C TYR A 185 -13.29 -0.03 9.71
N LYS A 186 -13.73 1.23 9.80
CA LYS A 186 -15.14 1.56 10.05
C LYS A 186 -16.06 1.21 8.89
N TYR A 187 -15.63 1.45 7.66
CA TYR A 187 -16.47 1.24 6.47
C TYR A 187 -16.30 -0.14 5.83
N MET A 188 -15.20 -0.84 6.11
CA MET A 188 -15.01 -2.23 5.65
C MET A 188 -15.49 -3.25 6.68
N SER A 189 -15.68 -2.86 7.94
CA SER A 189 -16.24 -3.75 8.95
C SER A 189 -17.76 -3.87 8.83
N HIS A 190 -18.25 -5.11 8.86
CA HIS A 190 -19.67 -5.42 9.03
C HIS A 190 -20.15 -5.19 10.48
N LYS A 191 -19.25 -4.91 11.43
CA LYS A 191 -19.54 -4.59 12.83
C LYS A 191 -19.69 -3.09 12.99
N LYS A 192 -20.69 -2.64 13.76
CA LYS A 192 -20.78 -1.23 14.17
C LYS A 192 -19.68 -0.91 15.20
N LEU A 193 -18.54 -0.41 14.73
CA LEU A 193 -17.42 -0.03 15.58
C LEU A 193 -17.57 1.41 16.11
N LYS A 194 -17.26 1.61 17.40
CA LYS A 194 -17.21 2.95 18.02
C LYS A 194 -16.04 3.74 17.43
N TRP A 195 -16.25 5.04 17.18
CA TRP A 195 -15.21 5.92 16.62
C TRP A 195 -13.93 5.93 17.46
N LYS A 196 -14.06 5.92 18.79
CA LYS A 196 -12.91 5.87 19.71
C LYS A 196 -12.00 4.68 19.41
N ASN A 197 -12.57 3.48 19.27
CA ASN A 197 -11.79 2.25 19.09
C ASN A 197 -11.07 2.27 17.74
N VAL A 198 -11.77 2.73 16.71
CA VAL A 198 -11.27 2.77 15.34
C VAL A 198 -10.20 3.84 15.15
N LEU A 199 -10.31 4.98 15.84
CA LEU A 199 -9.26 6.00 15.88
C LEU A 199 -8.01 5.51 16.62
N VAL A 200 -8.16 4.78 17.73
CA VAL A 200 -6.99 4.21 18.43
C VAL A 200 -6.31 3.14 17.58
N GLY A 201 -7.07 2.22 16.98
CA GLY A 201 -6.51 1.22 16.06
C GLY A 201 -5.86 1.86 14.83
N GLY A 202 -6.48 2.90 14.26
CA GLY A 202 -5.93 3.67 13.16
C GLY A 202 -4.64 4.41 13.53
N PHE A 203 -4.56 4.97 14.73
CA PHE A 203 -3.35 5.64 15.22
C PHE A 203 -2.20 4.67 15.41
N VAL A 204 -2.46 3.49 16.00
CA VAL A 204 -1.42 2.47 16.13
C VAL A 204 -0.97 1.95 14.77
N ALA A 205 -1.89 1.76 13.82
CA ALA A 205 -1.55 1.39 12.45
C ALA A 205 -0.67 2.44 11.76
N ALA A 206 -1.05 3.72 11.85
CA ALA A 206 -0.26 4.84 11.31
C ALA A 206 1.14 4.91 11.93
N PHE A 207 1.23 4.78 13.25
CA PHE A 207 2.52 4.78 13.94
C PHE A 207 3.42 3.61 13.52
N LEU A 208 2.86 2.40 13.44
CA LEU A 208 3.59 1.23 12.94
C LEU A 208 3.95 1.36 11.45
N TRP A 209 3.10 2.01 10.66
CA TRP A 209 3.35 2.29 9.25
C TRP A 209 4.53 3.23 9.05
N GLU A 210 4.63 4.29 9.86
CA GLU A 210 5.81 5.18 9.86
C GLU A 210 7.08 4.42 10.23
N ILE A 211 7.04 3.61 11.29
CA ILE A 211 8.18 2.77 11.69
C ILE A 211 8.57 1.84 10.54
N LEU A 212 7.59 1.19 9.91
CA LEU A 212 7.83 0.28 8.80
C LEU A 212 8.50 0.99 7.61
N LYS A 213 8.03 2.20 7.23
CA LYS A 213 8.65 3.02 6.18
C LYS A 213 10.12 3.30 6.48
N HIS A 214 10.44 3.70 7.72
CA HIS A 214 11.82 4.00 8.13
C HIS A 214 12.70 2.75 8.15
N ILE A 215 12.24 1.65 8.76
CA ILE A 215 12.96 0.38 8.80
C ILE A 215 13.25 -0.11 7.38
N PHE A 216 12.25 -0.05 6.50
CA PHE A 216 12.40 -0.51 5.13
C PHE A 216 13.31 0.39 4.30
N GLY A 217 13.26 1.71 4.52
CA GLY A 217 14.21 2.66 3.92
C GLY A 217 15.66 2.36 4.29
N LEU A 218 15.92 2.08 5.58
CA LEU A 218 17.24 1.66 6.06
C LEU A 218 17.64 0.30 5.46
N TYR A 219 16.71 -0.66 5.43
CA TYR A 219 16.95 -2.00 4.87
C TYR A 219 17.38 -1.93 3.40
N ILE A 220 16.67 -1.14 2.57
CA ILE A 220 17.03 -0.94 1.16
C ILE A 220 18.43 -0.32 1.02
N ALA A 221 18.77 0.67 1.85
CA ALA A 221 20.07 1.34 1.80
C ALA A 221 21.24 0.38 2.11
N SER A 222 21.01 -0.63 2.95
CA SER A 222 22.02 -1.62 3.35
C SER A 222 22.20 -2.79 2.37
N ILE A 223 21.22 -3.09 1.51
CA ILE A 223 21.13 -4.38 0.81
C ILE A 223 21.85 -4.45 -0.55
N LYS A 224 22.81 -3.55 -0.79
CA LYS A 224 23.58 -3.47 -2.05
C LYS A 224 24.12 -4.83 -2.52
N LEU A 225 24.58 -5.69 -1.60
CA LEU A 225 25.10 -7.03 -1.91
C LEU A 225 24.02 -8.03 -2.36
N TYR A 226 22.80 -7.94 -1.82
CA TYR A 226 21.71 -8.85 -2.18
C TYR A 226 21.20 -8.58 -3.60
N PHE A 227 21.13 -7.31 -4.01
CA PHE A 227 20.83 -6.94 -5.40
C PHE A 227 21.91 -7.39 -6.38
N LEU A 228 23.18 -7.45 -5.96
CA LEU A 228 24.28 -7.97 -6.78
C LEU A 228 24.15 -9.48 -7.04
N LEU A 229 23.66 -10.25 -6.05
CA LEU A 229 23.53 -11.71 -6.15
C LEU A 229 22.23 -12.16 -6.82
N TYR A 230 21.12 -11.50 -6.51
CA TYR A 230 19.77 -11.93 -6.95
C TYR A 230 19.18 -11.05 -8.05
N GLY A 231 19.84 -9.96 -8.43
CA GLY A 231 19.41 -9.06 -9.51
C GLY A 231 17.93 -8.67 -9.42
N SER A 232 17.19 -8.92 -10.51
CA SER A 232 15.76 -8.65 -10.62
C SER A 232 14.88 -9.52 -9.71
N ILE A 233 15.31 -10.72 -9.33
CA ILE A 233 14.55 -11.54 -8.37
C ILE A 233 14.54 -10.86 -6.99
N GLY A 234 15.66 -10.24 -6.61
CA GLY A 234 15.80 -9.54 -5.35
C GLY A 234 14.79 -8.39 -5.18
N SER A 235 14.51 -7.64 -6.26
CA SER A 235 13.54 -6.53 -6.18
C SER A 235 12.09 -7.01 -6.04
N ILE A 236 11.75 -8.16 -6.62
CA ILE A 236 10.43 -8.79 -6.48
C ILE A 236 10.21 -9.26 -5.04
N VAL A 237 11.19 -9.99 -4.49
CA VAL A 237 11.13 -10.48 -3.10
C VAL A 237 11.03 -9.32 -2.13
N LEU A 238 11.82 -8.25 -2.35
CA LEU A 238 11.75 -7.03 -1.56
C LEU A 238 10.35 -6.42 -1.60
N LEU A 239 9.75 -6.25 -2.79
CA LEU A 239 8.39 -5.71 -2.90
C LEU A 239 7.34 -6.60 -2.23
N MET A 240 7.49 -7.93 -2.32
CA MET A 240 6.60 -8.85 -1.61
C MET A 240 6.73 -8.73 -0.09
N LEU A 241 7.94 -8.57 0.44
CA LEU A 241 8.18 -8.31 1.87
C LEU A 241 7.55 -6.98 2.29
N TRP A 242 7.73 -5.92 1.50
CA TRP A 242 7.08 -4.63 1.74
C TRP A 242 5.57 -4.80 1.89
N LEU A 243 4.91 -5.38 0.89
CA LEU A 243 3.46 -5.63 0.90
C LEU A 243 3.04 -6.51 2.08
N TYR A 244 3.81 -7.55 2.38
CA TYR A 244 3.54 -8.44 3.51
C TYR A 244 3.51 -7.69 4.84
N TYR A 245 4.55 -6.90 5.14
CA TYR A 245 4.57 -6.10 6.36
C TYR A 245 3.53 -4.98 6.34
N SER A 246 3.22 -4.41 5.18
CA SER A 246 2.14 -3.45 5.02
C SER A 246 0.79 -4.03 5.44
N PHE A 247 0.45 -5.22 4.96
CA PHE A 247 -0.80 -5.89 5.34
C PHE A 247 -0.78 -6.36 6.80
N LEU A 248 0.38 -6.75 7.34
CA LEU A 248 0.52 -7.06 8.76
C LEU A 248 0.18 -5.85 9.64
N VAL A 249 0.76 -4.68 9.35
CA VAL A 249 0.46 -3.43 10.06
C VAL A 249 -1.02 -3.10 9.97
N TYR A 250 -1.61 -3.21 8.77
CA TYR A 250 -3.04 -2.97 8.57
C TYR A 250 -3.91 -3.89 9.44
N LEU A 251 -3.64 -5.21 9.44
CA LEU A 251 -4.44 -6.17 10.20
C LEU A 251 -4.21 -6.04 11.72
N LEU A 252 -3.01 -5.68 12.15
CA LEU A 252 -2.72 -5.43 13.57
C LEU A 252 -3.52 -4.24 14.10
N GLY A 253 -3.61 -3.14 13.32
CA GLY A 253 -4.45 -2.00 13.69
C GLY A 253 -5.94 -2.34 13.76
N ALA A 254 -6.41 -3.22 12.86
CA ALA A 254 -7.78 -3.71 12.88
C ALA A 254 -8.06 -4.53 14.15
N GLU A 255 -7.19 -5.47 14.52
CA GLU A 255 -7.31 -6.27 15.75
C GLU A 255 -7.34 -5.38 17.00
N ILE A 256 -6.48 -4.35 17.06
CA ILE A 256 -6.47 -3.37 18.16
C ILE A 256 -7.79 -2.61 18.25
N SER A 257 -8.38 -2.24 17.11
CA SER A 257 -9.66 -1.54 17.08
C SER A 257 -10.85 -2.39 17.53
N GLU A 258 -10.70 -3.72 17.55
CA GLU A 258 -11.71 -4.66 18.03
C GLU A 258 -11.65 -4.84 19.55
N ASP A 259 -10.44 -4.97 20.09
CA ASP A 259 -10.14 -5.33 21.49
C ASP A 259 -10.24 -4.13 22.48
N LEU A 260 -10.63 -2.93 22.01
CA LEU A 260 -10.73 -1.68 22.80
C LEU A 260 -12.18 -1.25 23.06
#